data_AF-A0A6A4ADS6-F1
#
_entry.id   AF-A0A6A4ADS6-F1
#
_cell.length_a   1.000
_cell.length_b   1.000
_cell.length_c   1.000
_cell.angle_alpha   90.00
_cell.angle_beta   90.00
_cell.angle_gamma   90.00
#
_symmetry.space_group_name_H-M   'P 1'
#
loop_
_entity.id
_entity.type
_entity.pdbx_description
1 polymer ?
#
loop_
_entity_poly.entity_id
_entity_poly.type
_entity_poly.pdbx_seq_one_letter_code
_entity_poly.pdbx_strand_id
1 'polypeptide(L)'
;MTRVLYRKLLVDKVLPAIRAKLPVRRDTTVFVQQDNTGPHVREDDTELETAGKYRKATYDTNGLIEVVQEAFDEVKWQTLDKCFVTLQKVMEAIHLDDGSNSFKLPRVGRLVAVNGRMSLSVKVSQDAVTNGYSKLYL
;
A
#
# COMPACT_ATOMS: atom_id res chain seq x y z
N MET A 1 5.44 -0.07 -17.74
CA MET A 1 5.09 -1.44 -17.30
C MET A 1 3.80 -1.85 -18.01
N THR A 2 3.76 -3.00 -18.69
CA THR A 2 2.50 -3.47 -19.31
C THR A 2 1.62 -4.18 -18.29
N ARG A 3 0.30 -4.20 -18.48
CA ARG A 3 -0.65 -4.91 -17.59
C ARG A 3 -0.28 -6.38 -17.37
N VAL A 4 0.15 -7.04 -18.44
CA VAL A 4 0.60 -8.45 -18.43
C VAL A 4 1.83 -8.63 -17.54
N LEU A 5 2.82 -7.76 -17.68
CA LEU A 5 4.06 -7.84 -16.90
C LEU A 5 3.81 -7.49 -15.42
N TYR A 6 2.95 -6.50 -15.15
CA TYR A 6 2.56 -6.13 -13.80
C TYR A 6 1.81 -7.27 -13.08
N ARG A 7 0.84 -7.89 -13.75
CA ARG A 7 0.14 -9.09 -13.24
C ARG A 7 1.13 -10.20 -12.89
N LYS A 8 2.08 -10.49 -13.79
CA LYS A 8 3.10 -11.52 -13.59
C LYS A 8 3.96 -11.24 -12.35
N LEU A 9 4.34 -9.99 -12.13
CA LEU A 9 5.09 -9.60 -10.93
C LEU A 9 4.28 -9.82 -9.65
N LEU A 10 2.98 -9.45 -9.65
CA LEU A 10 2.11 -9.67 -8.49
C LEU A 10 2.01 -11.15 -8.11
N VAL A 11 1.77 -12.01 -9.10
CA VAL A 11 1.58 -13.45 -8.90
C VAL A 11 2.89 -14.16 -8.55
N ASP A 12 3.94 -13.93 -9.34
CA ASP A 12 5.18 -14.71 -9.24
C ASP A 12 6.10 -14.24 -8.11
N LYS A 13 5.96 -12.98 -7.66
CA LYS A 13 6.92 -12.36 -6.73
C LYS A 13 6.24 -11.75 -5.50
N VAL A 14 5.27 -10.85 -5.70
CA VAL A 14 4.75 -10.01 -4.61
C VAL A 14 3.87 -10.80 -3.65
N LEU A 15 2.83 -11.48 -4.13
CA LEU A 15 1.91 -12.23 -3.27
C LEU A 15 2.60 -13.38 -2.51
N PRO A 16 3.52 -14.17 -3.12
CA PRO A 16 4.31 -15.15 -2.38
C PRO A 16 5.18 -14.52 -1.29
N ALA A 17 5.86 -13.40 -1.57
CA ALA A 17 6.69 -12.72 -0.58
C ALA A 17 5.85 -12.17 0.59
N ILE A 18 4.67 -11.63 0.30
CA ILE A 18 3.69 -11.20 1.31
C ILE A 18 3.32 -12.37 2.22
N ARG A 19 2.95 -13.52 1.66
CA ARG A 19 2.60 -14.73 2.43
C ARG A 19 3.76 -15.24 3.28
N ALA A 20 4.99 -15.15 2.77
CA ALA A 20 6.18 -15.62 3.48
C ALA A 20 6.63 -14.69 4.63
N LYS A 21 6.48 -13.37 4.46
CA LYS A 21 6.99 -12.36 5.40
C LYS A 21 5.93 -11.84 6.39
N LEU A 22 4.64 -11.89 6.07
CA LEU A 22 3.61 -11.43 6.99
C LEU A 22 3.41 -12.43 8.14
N PRO A 23 3.34 -11.96 9.40
CA PRO A 23 2.99 -12.82 10.53
C PRO A 23 1.53 -13.26 10.38
N VAL A 24 1.32 -14.47 9.86
CA VAL A 24 -0.02 -15.04 9.67
C VAL A 24 -0.63 -15.30 11.05
N ARG A 25 -1.61 -14.48 11.43
CA ARG A 25 -2.57 -14.84 12.46
C ARG A 25 -3.74 -15.55 11.78
N ARG A 26 -4.38 -16.50 12.46
CA ARG A 26 -5.66 -17.05 11.99
C ARG A 26 -6.61 -15.86 11.75
N ASP A 27 -7.31 -15.90 10.61
CA ASP A 27 -8.36 -14.94 10.21
C ASP A 27 -7.89 -13.51 9.85
N THR A 28 -6.62 -13.31 9.48
CA THR A 28 -6.16 -12.00 8.97
C THR A 28 -6.42 -11.85 7.47
N THR A 29 -7.24 -10.87 7.09
CA THR A 29 -7.42 -10.45 5.69
C THR A 29 -6.36 -9.42 5.32
N VAL A 30 -5.66 -9.63 4.19
CA VAL A 30 -4.68 -8.69 3.65
C VAL A 30 -5.35 -7.87 2.55
N PHE A 31 -5.39 -6.55 2.73
CA PHE A 31 -5.86 -5.61 1.72
C PHE A 31 -4.66 -5.09 0.92
N VAL A 32 -4.74 -5.16 -0.41
CA VAL A 32 -3.73 -4.62 -1.32
C VAL A 32 -4.32 -3.38 -1.98
N GLN A 33 -3.76 -2.21 -1.66
CA GLN A 33 -4.12 -0.94 -2.29
C GLN A 33 -3.21 -0.68 -3.49
N GLN A 34 -3.82 -0.26 -4.61
CA GLN A 34 -3.12 0.14 -5.84
C GLN A 34 -3.61 1.53 -6.29
N ASP A 35 -2.85 2.18 -7.17
CA ASP A 35 -3.33 3.39 -7.84
C ASP A 35 -4.19 3.04 -9.07
N ASN A 36 -4.91 4.02 -9.61
CA ASN A 36 -5.78 3.84 -10.77
C ASN A 36 -5.05 4.10 -12.09
N THR A 37 -3.81 3.62 -12.23
CA THR A 37 -3.08 3.78 -13.50
C THR A 37 -3.53 2.72 -14.52
N GLY A 38 -3.58 3.10 -15.80
CA GLY A 38 -4.13 2.29 -16.89
C GLY A 38 -3.61 0.83 -17.04
N PRO A 39 -2.41 0.42 -16.57
CA PRO A 39 -2.00 -0.98 -16.65
C PRO A 39 -2.50 -1.88 -15.51
N HIS A 40 -3.38 -1.43 -14.61
CA HIS A 40 -3.90 -2.27 -13.53
C HIS A 40 -5.05 -3.19 -13.98
N VAL A 41 -5.00 -4.42 -13.48
CA VAL A 41 -5.84 -5.57 -13.86
C VAL A 41 -7.27 -5.39 -13.37
N ARG A 42 -8.27 -5.66 -14.23
CA ARG A 42 -9.67 -5.75 -13.81
C ARG A 42 -9.89 -7.00 -12.95
N GLU A 43 -10.77 -6.90 -11.96
CA GLU A 43 -11.06 -7.94 -10.96
C GLU A 43 -11.56 -9.28 -11.56
N ASP A 44 -11.94 -9.28 -12.84
CA ASP A 44 -12.62 -10.37 -13.57
C ASP A 44 -11.72 -11.15 -14.55
N ASP A 45 -10.39 -10.97 -14.52
CA ASP A 45 -9.53 -11.46 -15.61
C ASP A 45 -9.19 -12.96 -15.51
N THR A 46 -9.87 -13.75 -16.36
CA THR A 46 -9.84 -15.21 -16.51
C THR A 46 -8.45 -15.78 -16.89
N GLU A 47 -7.53 -14.94 -17.37
CA GLU A 47 -6.16 -15.38 -17.71
C GLU A 47 -5.30 -15.69 -16.47
N LEU A 48 -5.68 -15.22 -15.27
CA LEU A 48 -5.00 -15.59 -14.01
C LEU A 48 -5.09 -17.08 -13.69
N GLU A 49 -6.18 -17.75 -14.11
CA GLU A 49 -6.36 -19.17 -13.85
C GLU A 49 -5.52 -20.07 -14.79
N THR A 50 -5.08 -19.54 -15.94
CA THR A 50 -4.47 -20.37 -17.00
C THR A 50 -2.96 -20.14 -17.19
N ALA A 51 -2.38 -19.07 -16.62
CA ALA A 51 -1.00 -18.60 -16.87
C ALA A 51 0.15 -19.52 -16.35
N GLY A 52 -0.10 -20.80 -16.11
CA GLY A 52 0.88 -21.80 -15.66
C GLY A 52 1.93 -22.23 -16.70
N LYS A 53 2.00 -21.64 -17.90
CA LYS A 53 3.05 -21.97 -18.89
C LYS A 53 3.50 -20.73 -19.68
N TYR A 54 4.74 -20.27 -19.44
CA TYR A 54 5.78 -19.82 -20.41
C TYR A 54 6.85 -18.92 -19.75
N ARG A 55 8.11 -19.08 -20.20
CA ARG A 55 9.34 -18.33 -19.80
C ARG A 55 9.94 -17.58 -21.01
N LYS A 56 10.55 -16.41 -20.78
CA LYS A 56 11.78 -15.96 -21.48
C LYS A 56 12.53 -14.86 -20.70
N ALA A 57 13.85 -14.82 -20.86
CA ALA A 57 14.83 -14.06 -20.07
C ALA A 57 15.30 -12.75 -20.74
N THR A 58 15.80 -11.80 -19.92
CA THR A 58 16.58 -10.62 -20.29
C THR A 58 17.70 -10.40 -19.26
N TYR A 59 18.87 -9.92 -19.70
CA TYR A 59 20.14 -9.77 -18.96
C TYR A 59 20.56 -8.30 -19.09
N ASP A 60 20.76 -7.45 -18.09
CA ASP A 60 21.06 -7.55 -16.66
C ASP A 60 20.23 -6.51 -15.89
N THR A 61 19.20 -6.99 -15.21
CA THR A 61 18.49 -6.26 -14.14
C THR A 61 18.98 -6.69 -12.76
N ASN A 62 20.00 -7.55 -12.69
CA ASN A 62 20.40 -8.21 -11.46
C ASN A 62 21.07 -7.20 -10.52
N GLY A 63 21.92 -6.32 -11.04
CA GLY A 63 22.50 -5.24 -10.24
C GLY A 63 21.44 -4.27 -9.69
N LEU A 64 20.41 -3.94 -10.49
CA LEU A 64 19.30 -3.09 -10.02
C LEU A 64 18.44 -3.82 -8.99
N ILE A 65 18.18 -5.11 -9.17
CA ILE A 65 17.44 -5.94 -8.21
C ILE A 65 18.20 -6.04 -6.90
N GLU A 66 19.51 -6.26 -6.94
CA GLU A 66 20.38 -6.33 -5.75
C GLU A 66 20.39 -5.01 -4.99
N VAL A 67 20.60 -3.88 -5.66
CA VAL A 67 20.57 -2.54 -5.04
C VAL A 67 19.18 -2.23 -4.45
N VAL A 68 18.10 -2.58 -5.15
CA VAL A 68 16.72 -2.39 -4.64
C VAL A 68 16.46 -3.30 -3.44
N GLN A 69 16.95 -4.53 -3.46
CA GLN A 69 16.80 -5.47 -2.36
C GLN A 69 17.59 -5.02 -1.13
N GLU A 70 18.82 -4.57 -1.31
CA GLU A 70 19.66 -4.00 -0.25
C GLU A 70 19.02 -2.76 0.35
N ALA A 71 18.60 -1.79 -0.48
CA ALA A 71 17.88 -0.61 -0.02
C ALA A 71 16.59 -0.98 0.73
N PHE A 72 15.86 -2.01 0.29
CA PHE A 72 14.68 -2.50 0.97
C PHE A 72 15.01 -3.11 2.34
N ASP A 73 16.07 -3.92 2.43
CA ASP A 73 16.48 -4.58 3.68
C ASP A 73 17.07 -3.57 4.69
N GLU A 74 17.66 -2.47 4.22
CA GLU A 74 18.10 -1.34 5.04
C GLU A 74 16.95 -0.47 5.58
N VAL A 75 15.80 -0.45 4.89
CA VAL A 75 14.64 0.34 5.33
C VAL A 75 14.11 -0.23 6.65
N LYS A 76 14.33 0.56 7.70
CA LYS A 76 13.79 0.32 9.04
C LYS A 76 12.27 0.21 8.98
N TRP A 77 11.71 -0.81 9.63
CA TRP A 77 10.25 -1.03 9.70
C TRP A 77 9.50 0.20 10.24
N GLN A 78 10.14 1.01 11.09
CA GLN A 78 9.59 2.28 11.61
C GLN A 78 9.27 3.28 10.50
N THR A 79 10.00 3.26 9.39
CA THR A 79 9.73 4.12 8.22
C THR A 79 8.40 3.73 7.59
N LEU A 80 8.15 2.43 7.40
CA LEU A 80 6.89 1.92 6.86
C LEU A 80 5.71 2.24 7.79
N ASP A 81 5.86 2.01 9.09
CA ASP A 81 4.86 2.38 10.10
C ASP A 81 4.53 3.87 9.98
N LYS A 82 5.55 4.75 9.87
CA LYS A 82 5.35 6.21 9.76
C LYS A 82 4.60 6.58 8.50
N CYS A 83 4.86 5.91 7.38
CA CYS A 83 4.11 6.10 6.14
C CYS A 83 2.62 5.79 6.34
N PHE A 84 2.27 4.65 6.96
CA PHE A 84 0.87 4.28 7.19
C PHE A 84 0.13 5.27 8.07
N VAL A 85 0.78 5.80 9.10
CA VAL A 85 0.09 6.76 9.94
C VAL A 85 0.03 8.15 9.33
N THR A 86 1.06 8.54 8.58
CA THR A 86 1.01 9.77 7.78
C THR A 86 -0.13 9.70 6.76
N LEU A 87 -0.34 8.55 6.13
CA LEU A 87 -1.46 8.33 5.22
C LEU A 87 -2.81 8.55 5.92
N GLN A 88 -3.01 8.00 7.12
CA GLN A 88 -4.26 8.22 7.87
C GLN A 88 -4.50 9.71 8.20
N LYS A 89 -3.45 10.47 8.52
CA LYS A 89 -3.56 11.91 8.77
C LYS A 89 -3.77 12.73 7.51
N VAL A 90 -3.19 12.31 6.39
CA VAL A 90 -3.47 12.92 5.08
C VAL A 90 -4.93 12.68 4.69
N MET A 91 -5.46 11.47 4.90
CA MET A 91 -6.88 11.19 4.68
C MET A 91 -7.78 12.09 5.53
N GLU A 92 -7.48 12.27 6.82
CA GLU A 92 -8.20 13.22 7.68
C GLU A 92 -8.15 14.66 7.12
N ALA A 93 -6.98 15.12 6.66
CA ALA A 93 -6.84 16.46 6.07
C ALA A 93 -7.66 16.62 4.78
N ILE A 94 -7.72 15.59 3.94
CA ILE A 94 -8.56 15.56 2.73
C ILE A 94 -10.04 15.70 3.09
N HIS A 95 -10.51 14.99 4.13
CA HIS A 95 -11.90 15.06 4.57
C HIS A 95 -12.26 16.44 5.14
N LEU A 96 -11.31 17.12 5.79
CA LEU A 96 -11.49 18.48 6.27
C LEU A 96 -11.44 19.54 5.15
N ASP A 97 -10.77 19.23 4.04
CA ASP A 97 -10.63 20.10 2.86
C ASP A 97 -11.60 19.69 1.73
N ASP A 98 -12.74 19.06 2.05
CA ASP A 98 -13.79 18.69 1.09
C ASP A 98 -13.29 17.85 -0.11
N GLY A 99 -12.29 16.99 0.09
CA GLY A 99 -11.72 16.16 -0.98
C GLY A 99 -10.66 16.85 -1.83
N SER A 100 -10.33 18.12 -1.55
CA SER A 100 -9.30 18.89 -2.26
C SER A 100 -7.89 18.43 -1.86
N ASN A 101 -6.90 18.89 -2.64
CA ASN A 101 -5.47 18.70 -2.40
C ASN A 101 -4.77 20.00 -1.94
N SER A 102 -5.54 20.96 -1.41
CA SER A 102 -5.05 22.28 -1.00
C SER A 102 -4.68 22.33 0.49
N PHE A 103 -4.87 21.23 1.20
CA PHE A 103 -4.51 21.08 2.60
C PHE A 103 -2.99 21.14 2.82
N LYS A 104 -2.60 21.63 4.00
CA LYS A 104 -1.21 21.59 4.45
C LYS A 104 -0.88 20.18 4.91
N LEU A 105 0.30 19.67 4.53
CA LEU A 105 0.75 18.36 4.97
C LEU A 105 0.76 18.27 6.52
N PRO A 106 0.04 17.30 7.09
CA PRO A 106 -0.06 17.17 8.54
C PRO A 106 1.28 16.77 9.13
N ARG A 107 1.75 17.53 10.13
CA ARG A 107 2.97 17.18 10.88
C ARG A 107 2.68 16.08 11.88
N VAL A 108 3.07 14.85 11.56
CA VAL A 108 2.96 13.69 12.47
C VAL A 108 4.11 13.68 13.48
N GLY A 109 4.25 14.76 14.23
CA GLY A 109 5.42 15.01 15.08
C GLY A 109 5.46 14.23 16.40
N ARG A 110 4.41 13.49 16.77
CA ARG A 110 4.25 12.94 18.13
C ARG A 110 3.45 11.64 18.21
N LEU A 111 3.51 10.78 17.21
CA LEU A 111 2.99 9.43 17.40
C LEU A 111 4.06 8.60 18.09
N VAL A 112 3.93 8.53 19.40
CA VAL A 112 4.79 7.71 20.24
C VAL A 112 4.38 6.27 20.02
N ALA A 113 5.32 5.44 19.60
CA ALA A 113 5.13 4.00 19.55
C ALA A 113 4.75 3.51 20.96
N VAL A 114 3.56 2.93 21.10
CA VAL A 114 3.11 2.33 22.36
C VAL A 114 3.67 0.91 22.39
N ASN A 115 4.44 0.56 23.42
CA ASN A 115 5.13 -0.73 23.53
C ASN A 115 6.04 -1.05 22.33
N GLY A 116 6.68 -0.03 21.75
CA GLY A 116 7.57 -0.20 20.61
C GLY A 116 6.86 -0.54 19.29
N ARG A 117 5.54 -0.33 19.19
CA ARG A 117 4.76 -0.43 17.95
C ARG A 117 3.95 0.83 17.73
N MET A 118 3.80 1.27 16.49
CA MET A 118 2.94 2.41 16.23
C MET A 118 1.47 1.99 16.26
N SER A 119 0.56 2.92 16.55
CA SER A 119 -0.87 2.62 16.58
C SER A 119 -1.35 2.24 15.18
N LEU A 120 -2.07 1.12 15.07
CA LEU A 120 -2.69 0.68 13.82
C LEU A 120 -3.69 1.72 13.28
N SER A 121 -4.35 2.42 14.20
CA SER A 121 -5.31 3.48 13.88
C SER A 121 -4.97 4.74 14.67
N VAL A 122 -5.11 5.91 14.04
CA VAL A 122 -5.13 7.20 14.73
C VAL A 122 -6.56 7.68 14.93
N LYS A 123 -6.77 8.39 16.05
CA LYS A 123 -8.02 9.13 16.24
C LYS A 123 -8.17 10.17 15.13
N VAL A 124 -9.38 10.24 14.60
CA VAL A 124 -9.85 11.19 13.61
C VAL A 124 -10.80 12.18 14.29
N SER A 125 -10.78 13.44 13.89
CA SER A 125 -11.68 14.47 14.42
C SER A 125 -13.14 14.19 14.06
N GLN A 126 -14.06 14.62 14.93
CA GLN A 126 -15.49 14.49 14.67
C GLN A 126 -15.92 15.30 13.43
N ASP A 127 -15.26 16.42 13.17
CA ASP A 127 -15.50 17.27 12.00
C ASP A 127 -15.16 16.53 10.70
N ALA A 128 -14.03 15.83 10.65
CA ALA A 128 -13.64 15.04 9.48
C ALA A 128 -14.64 13.91 9.19
N VAL A 129 -15.17 13.28 10.24
CA VAL A 129 -16.24 12.27 10.11
C VAL A 129 -17.50 12.92 9.56
N THR A 130 -17.95 14.03 10.16
CA THR A 130 -19.19 14.71 9.78
C THR A 130 -19.14 15.22 8.33
N ASN A 131 -18.03 15.85 7.93
CA ASN A 131 -17.82 16.31 6.56
C ASN A 131 -17.82 15.14 5.58
N GLY A 132 -17.06 14.07 5.86
CA GLY A 132 -17.01 12.89 5.00
C GLY A 132 -18.39 12.25 4.77
N TYR A 133 -19.13 12.02 5.85
CA TYR A 133 -20.48 11.44 5.76
C TYR A 133 -21.45 12.35 4.99
N SER A 134 -21.36 13.67 5.19
CA SER A 134 -22.23 14.61 4.49
C SER A 134 -22.09 14.53 2.97
N LYS A 135 -20.89 14.26 2.44
CA LYS A 135 -20.62 14.20 0.99
C LYS A 135 -21.01 12.87 0.34
N LEU A 136 -21.20 11.82 1.14
CA LEU A 136 -21.58 10.50 0.63
C LEU A 136 -23.09 10.30 0.56
N TYR A 137 -23.84 11.02 1.39
CA TYR A 137 -25.27 10.76 1.61
C TYR A 137 -26.18 11.99 1.42
N LEU A 138 -25.63 13.14 1.02
CA LEU A 138 -26.36 14.33 0.55
C LEU A 138 -25.89 14.69 -0.86
#